data_AF-A0A353P6X4-F1
#
_entry.id   AF-A0A353P6X4-F1
#
_cell.length_a   1.000
_cell.length_b   1.000
_cell.length_c   1.000
_cell.angle_alpha   90.00
_cell.angle_beta   90.00
_cell.angle_gamma   90.00
#
_symmetry.space_group_name_H-M   'P 1'
#
loop_
_entity.id
_entity.type
_entity.pdbx_description
1 polymer ?
#
loop_
_entity_poly.entity_id
_entity_poly.type
_entity_poly.pdbx_seq_one_letter_code
_entity_poly.pdbx_strand_id
1 'polypeptide(L)'
;MSILNKRPSLVISFPVALIFYAIFAALLFFPVKQNLSQIQYLLPFAAVIGASGVFILCRRWVLSIFASLAGGAVYGFGTYACSLFCYHPFAALVYSLLPWTLIPAVFFYRWTSLDRINTNIISGLLVFLSVLFILSAYRFASMKYFYPIPVQTHLTPKALIGVIDPIGVKQDIFAPGFYHVTMAGMVMGIGLLIKTRRFATILLFIIAAVAAFYKPILNVPPVVWTSIPVLICSIVIAAGLETIILAGEGDGKWLLGTILILLLLSVADVFLSHHSSVIPLTAALYGVGITAVVSIYFIAEAGKAWHLLRMFILYSAIFLDIFISTRHNLDTIF
;
A
#
# COMPACT_ATOMS: atom_id res chain seq x y z
N MET A 1 -14.78 -29.13 7.61
CA MET A 1 -14.36 -27.72 7.64
C MET A 1 -12.96 -27.50 8.26
N SER A 2 -12.03 -28.47 8.20
CA SER A 2 -10.72 -28.40 8.92
C SER A 2 -9.45 -28.40 8.05
N ILE A 3 -9.56 -28.53 6.72
CA ILE A 3 -8.38 -28.59 5.81
C ILE A 3 -7.95 -27.19 5.31
N LEU A 4 -8.82 -26.17 5.39
CA LEU A 4 -8.56 -24.81 4.89
C LEU A 4 -7.86 -23.86 5.88
N ASN A 5 -7.58 -24.28 7.12
CA ASN A 5 -7.04 -23.40 8.17
C ASN A 5 -5.51 -23.42 8.32
N LYS A 6 -4.77 -24.18 7.51
CA LYS A 6 -3.30 -24.13 7.54
C LYS A 6 -2.84 -22.93 6.73
N ARG A 7 -2.19 -21.97 7.40
CA ARG A 7 -1.49 -20.86 6.73
C ARG A 7 -0.57 -21.47 5.66
N PRO A 8 -0.67 -21.05 4.39
CA PRO A 8 0.26 -21.50 3.37
C PRO A 8 1.68 -21.13 3.82
N SER A 9 2.60 -22.09 3.67
CA SER A 9 3.98 -21.90 4.10
C SER A 9 4.56 -20.67 3.40
N LEU A 10 5.32 -19.86 4.15
CA LEU A 10 6.04 -18.72 3.57
C LEU A 10 6.97 -19.19 2.45
N VAL A 11 7.54 -20.41 2.59
CA VAL A 11 8.43 -21.04 1.61
C VAL A 11 7.77 -21.20 0.24
N ILE A 12 6.45 -21.45 0.19
CA ILE A 12 5.71 -21.62 -1.07
C ILE A 12 5.11 -20.29 -1.52
N SER A 13 4.51 -19.55 -0.60
CA SER A 13 3.76 -18.34 -0.93
C SER A 13 4.66 -17.16 -1.33
N PHE A 14 5.88 -17.09 -0.82
CA PHE A 14 6.81 -16.01 -1.17
C PHE A 14 7.35 -16.09 -2.60
N PRO A 15 7.87 -17.23 -3.11
CA PRO A 15 8.24 -17.36 -4.52
C PRO A 15 7.10 -17.04 -5.49
N VAL A 16 5.87 -17.48 -5.18
CA VAL A 16 4.68 -17.17 -5.98
C VAL A 16 4.43 -15.67 -6.03
N ALA A 17 4.51 -14.98 -4.87
CA ALA A 17 4.37 -13.53 -4.81
C ALA A 17 5.47 -12.81 -5.61
N LEU A 18 6.72 -13.27 -5.52
CA LEU A 18 7.83 -12.69 -6.26
C LEU A 18 7.64 -12.82 -7.78
N ILE A 19 7.24 -14.00 -8.26
CA ILE A 19 6.93 -14.23 -9.68
C ILE A 19 5.77 -13.34 -10.11
N PHE A 20 4.70 -13.25 -9.31
CA PHE A 20 3.56 -12.39 -9.60
C PHE A 20 3.98 -10.93 -9.75
N TYR A 21 4.74 -10.38 -8.80
CA TYR A 21 5.21 -9.00 -8.88
C TYR A 21 6.19 -8.76 -10.02
N ALA A 22 7.05 -9.74 -10.34
CA ALA A 22 7.96 -9.64 -11.48
C ALA A 22 7.21 -9.59 -12.82
N ILE A 23 6.19 -10.43 -13.00
CA ILE A 23 5.31 -10.39 -14.18
C ILE A 23 4.56 -9.04 -14.22
N PHE A 24 4.01 -8.61 -13.09
CA PHE A 24 3.29 -7.34 -12.99
C PHE A 24 4.18 -6.14 -13.35
N ALA A 25 5.42 -6.11 -12.84
CA ALA A 25 6.40 -5.10 -13.19
C ALA A 25 6.79 -5.15 -14.67
N ALA A 26 7.00 -6.34 -15.24
CA ALA A 26 7.29 -6.48 -16.66
C ALA A 26 6.15 -5.91 -17.52
N LEU A 27 4.89 -6.25 -17.22
CA LEU A 27 3.73 -5.74 -17.96
C LEU A 27 3.58 -4.23 -17.88
N LEU A 28 3.87 -3.62 -16.72
CA LEU A 28 3.75 -2.18 -16.50
C LEU A 28 4.88 -1.37 -17.15
N PHE A 29 6.13 -1.83 -17.00
CA PHE A 29 7.32 -1.09 -17.43
C PHE A 29 7.79 -1.42 -18.85
N PHE A 30 7.44 -2.58 -19.40
CA PHE A 30 7.86 -2.96 -20.77
C PHE A 30 7.45 -1.93 -21.82
N PRO A 31 6.23 -1.38 -21.83
CA PRO A 31 5.85 -0.44 -22.88
C PRO A 31 6.50 0.95 -22.74
N VAL A 32 6.93 1.36 -21.54
CA VAL A 32 7.67 2.62 -21.32
C VAL A 32 9.20 2.45 -21.39
N LYS A 33 9.69 1.23 -21.67
CA LYS A 33 11.11 0.88 -21.65
C LYS A 33 11.99 1.82 -22.47
N GLN A 34 11.49 2.27 -23.62
CA GLN A 34 12.24 3.12 -24.55
C GLN A 34 12.54 4.52 -23.97
N ASN A 35 11.72 4.97 -23.01
CA ASN A 35 11.83 6.28 -22.38
C ASN A 35 12.68 6.25 -21.09
N LEU A 36 13.09 5.05 -20.64
CA LEU A 36 13.89 4.88 -19.43
C LEU A 36 15.39 5.07 -19.72
N SER A 37 16.03 5.92 -18.93
CA SER A 37 17.48 6.00 -18.85
C SER A 37 18.09 4.73 -18.22
N GLN A 38 19.39 4.52 -18.41
CA GLN A 38 20.09 3.33 -17.92
C GLN A 38 19.92 3.07 -16.40
N ILE A 39 19.89 4.13 -15.59
CA ILE A 39 19.74 4.00 -14.13
C ILE A 39 18.26 3.73 -13.76
N GLN A 40 17.31 4.21 -14.57
CA GLN A 40 15.87 4.00 -14.33
C GLN A 40 15.40 2.56 -14.57
N TYR A 41 16.23 1.70 -15.16
CA TYR A 41 15.99 0.25 -15.17
C TYR A 41 15.98 -0.38 -13.76
N LEU A 42 16.41 0.34 -12.73
CA LEU A 42 16.29 -0.09 -11.33
C LEU A 42 14.87 0.08 -10.76
N LEU A 43 14.01 0.89 -11.37
CA LEU A 43 12.67 1.18 -10.86
C LEU A 43 11.72 -0.04 -10.81
N PRO A 44 11.65 -0.90 -11.85
CA PRO A 44 10.88 -2.15 -11.77
C PRO A 44 11.35 -3.04 -10.61
N PHE A 45 12.67 -3.13 -10.38
CA PHE A 45 13.22 -3.91 -9.28
C PHE A 45 12.84 -3.31 -7.92
N ALA A 46 12.91 -1.98 -7.78
CA ALA A 46 12.47 -1.31 -6.57
C ALA A 46 10.98 -1.59 -6.27
N ALA A 47 10.11 -1.54 -7.27
CA ALA A 47 8.70 -1.87 -7.10
C ALA A 47 8.50 -3.31 -6.60
N VAL A 48 9.17 -4.29 -7.23
CA VAL A 48 9.11 -5.71 -6.85
C VAL A 48 9.64 -5.94 -5.43
N ILE A 49 10.79 -5.34 -5.08
CA ILE A 49 11.40 -5.45 -3.74
C ILE A 49 10.45 -4.88 -2.69
N GLY A 50 9.86 -3.70 -2.93
CA GLY A 50 8.92 -3.06 -2.01
C GLY A 50 7.68 -3.91 -1.81
N ALA A 51 7.04 -4.34 -2.91
CA ALA A 51 5.85 -5.18 -2.86
C ALA A 51 6.09 -6.52 -2.14
N SER A 52 7.25 -7.13 -2.37
CA SER A 52 7.66 -8.38 -1.74
C SER A 52 7.86 -8.23 -0.23
N GLY A 53 8.48 -7.14 0.22
CA GLY A 53 8.66 -6.85 1.64
C GLY A 53 7.33 -6.66 2.36
N VAL A 54 6.40 -5.90 1.78
CA VAL A 54 5.05 -5.72 2.33
C VAL A 54 4.25 -7.02 2.34
N PHE A 55 4.36 -7.84 1.29
CA PHE A 55 3.75 -9.17 1.26
C PHE A 55 4.16 -10.00 2.48
N ILE A 56 5.46 -10.05 2.80
CA ILE A 56 5.98 -10.77 3.97
C ILE A 56 5.39 -10.20 5.27
N LEU A 57 5.40 -8.86 5.44
CA LEU A 57 4.83 -8.21 6.61
C LEU A 57 3.34 -8.54 6.79
N CYS A 58 2.56 -8.51 5.70
CA CYS A 58 1.15 -8.87 5.71
C CYS A 58 0.92 -10.27 6.29
N ARG A 59 1.81 -11.25 6.07
CA ARG A 59 1.67 -12.63 6.60
C ARG A 59 1.58 -12.72 8.12
N ARG A 60 1.97 -11.66 8.85
CA ARG A 60 1.78 -11.60 10.31
C ARG A 60 0.30 -11.54 10.68
N TRP A 61 -0.48 -10.74 9.96
CA TRP A 61 -1.85 -10.38 10.32
C TRP A 61 -2.92 -10.83 9.32
N VAL A 62 -2.52 -11.11 8.08
CA VAL A 62 -3.40 -11.47 6.97
C VAL A 62 -3.16 -12.93 6.58
N LEU A 63 -4.21 -13.75 6.53
CA LEU A 63 -4.11 -15.18 6.18
C LEU A 63 -4.16 -15.39 4.67
N SER A 64 -5.01 -14.64 3.99
CA SER A 64 -5.21 -14.66 2.53
C SER A 64 -3.94 -14.25 1.78
N ILE A 65 -3.49 -15.12 0.86
CA ILE A 65 -2.37 -14.81 -0.04
C ILE A 65 -2.74 -13.62 -0.92
N PHE A 66 -3.94 -13.60 -1.50
CA PHE A 66 -4.37 -12.55 -2.43
C PHE A 66 -4.51 -11.18 -1.77
N ALA A 67 -5.00 -11.12 -0.53
CA ALA A 67 -5.00 -9.88 0.24
C ALA A 67 -3.57 -9.38 0.51
N SER A 68 -2.65 -10.30 0.84
CA SER A 68 -1.24 -9.97 1.03
C SER A 68 -0.59 -9.50 -0.28
N LEU A 69 -0.95 -10.12 -1.42
CA LEU A 69 -0.51 -9.72 -2.75
C LEU A 69 -1.01 -8.33 -3.13
N ALA A 70 -2.29 -8.05 -2.87
CA ALA A 70 -2.87 -6.73 -3.09
C ALA A 70 -2.18 -5.67 -2.22
N GLY A 71 -1.97 -5.94 -0.93
CA GLY A 71 -1.24 -5.02 -0.05
C GLY A 71 0.17 -4.71 -0.54
N GLY A 72 0.92 -5.73 -0.98
CA GLY A 72 2.23 -5.50 -1.58
C GLY A 72 2.16 -4.74 -2.90
N ALA A 73 1.21 -5.06 -3.76
CA ALA A 73 1.01 -4.34 -5.02
C ALA A 73 0.68 -2.86 -4.78
N VAL A 74 -0.18 -2.56 -3.80
CA VAL A 74 -0.51 -1.19 -3.40
C VAL A 74 0.75 -0.42 -2.96
N TYR A 75 1.64 -1.06 -2.20
CA TYR A 75 2.87 -0.41 -1.76
C TYR A 75 3.89 -0.21 -2.89
N GLY A 76 4.21 -1.27 -3.64
CA GLY A 76 5.30 -1.27 -4.61
C GLY A 76 4.96 -0.56 -5.92
N PHE A 77 3.68 -0.54 -6.31
CA PHE A 77 3.22 0.04 -7.56
C PHE A 77 2.30 1.24 -7.36
N GLY A 78 1.91 1.58 -6.11
CA GLY A 78 1.02 2.70 -5.77
C GLY A 78 1.44 4.07 -6.28
N THR A 79 0.50 5.02 -6.28
CA THR A 79 0.74 6.42 -6.70
C THR A 79 1.97 7.02 -5.99
N TYR A 80 2.12 6.78 -4.69
CA TYR A 80 3.29 7.26 -3.95
C TYR A 80 4.62 6.64 -4.43
N ALA A 81 4.61 5.36 -4.82
CA ALA A 81 5.78 4.72 -5.42
C ALA A 81 6.08 5.33 -6.81
N CYS A 82 5.05 5.57 -7.63
CA CYS A 82 5.19 6.29 -8.89
C CYS A 82 5.76 7.69 -8.71
N SER A 83 5.36 8.42 -7.67
CA SER A 83 5.93 9.73 -7.37
C SER A 83 7.44 9.71 -7.16
N LEU A 84 7.98 8.63 -6.56
CA LEU A 84 9.42 8.45 -6.38
C LEU A 84 10.15 8.17 -7.71
N PHE A 85 9.44 7.69 -8.74
CA PHE A 85 10.01 7.41 -10.06
C PHE A 85 10.29 8.67 -10.87
N CYS A 86 9.68 9.80 -10.51
CA CYS A 86 10.01 11.13 -11.04
C CYS A 86 11.41 11.62 -10.59
N TYR A 87 12.04 10.94 -9.63
CA TYR A 87 13.30 11.33 -9.02
C TYR A 87 14.40 10.28 -9.22
N HIS A 88 15.54 10.45 -8.56
CA HIS A 88 16.64 9.50 -8.70
C HIS A 88 16.25 8.11 -8.16
N PRO A 89 16.54 6.99 -8.87
CA PRO A 89 16.14 5.64 -8.47
C PRO A 89 16.59 5.20 -7.06
N PHE A 90 17.63 5.82 -6.51
CA PHE A 90 18.03 5.63 -5.11
C PHE A 90 16.91 5.95 -4.12
N ALA A 91 16.07 6.97 -4.38
CA ALA A 91 14.93 7.29 -3.53
C ALA A 91 13.91 6.13 -3.51
N ALA A 92 13.60 5.58 -4.69
CA ALA A 92 12.74 4.42 -4.83
C ALA A 92 13.33 3.17 -4.15
N LEU A 93 14.66 2.99 -4.18
CA LEU A 93 15.33 1.89 -3.48
C LEU A 93 15.26 2.03 -1.94
N VAL A 94 15.43 3.24 -1.39
CA VAL A 94 15.26 3.45 0.05
C VAL A 94 13.81 3.16 0.46
N TYR A 95 12.84 3.62 -0.34
CA TYR A 95 11.43 3.30 -0.13
C TYR A 95 11.14 1.79 -0.20
N SER A 96 11.69 1.08 -1.19
CA SER A 96 11.43 -0.35 -1.38
C SER A 96 12.05 -1.23 -0.30
N LEU A 97 13.15 -0.80 0.32
CA LEU A 97 13.81 -1.51 1.40
C LEU A 97 13.16 -1.27 2.77
N LEU A 98 12.33 -0.24 2.92
CA LEU A 98 11.69 0.09 4.19
C LEU A 98 10.91 -1.09 4.81
N PRO A 99 10.04 -1.83 4.09
CA PRO A 99 9.31 -2.95 4.68
C PRO A 99 10.23 -4.04 5.24
N TRP A 100 11.39 -4.26 4.61
CA TRP A 100 12.36 -5.26 5.02
C TRP A 100 12.99 -4.94 6.38
N THR A 101 13.21 -3.66 6.65
CA THR A 101 13.74 -3.20 7.95
C THR A 101 12.77 -3.42 9.10
N LEU A 102 11.46 -3.58 8.84
CA LEU A 102 10.45 -3.90 9.87
C LEU A 102 10.27 -5.40 10.10
N ILE A 103 10.76 -6.27 9.20
CA ILE A 103 10.60 -7.73 9.34
C ILE A 103 11.16 -8.22 10.69
N PRO A 104 12.36 -7.79 11.15
CA PRO A 104 12.85 -8.16 12.46
C PRO A 104 11.90 -7.78 13.59
N ALA A 105 11.41 -6.53 13.61
CA ALA A 105 10.49 -6.07 14.63
C ALA A 105 9.20 -6.91 14.70
N VAL A 106 8.66 -7.27 13.54
CA VAL A 106 7.37 -7.97 13.41
C VAL A 106 7.47 -9.46 13.71
N PHE A 107 8.58 -10.11 13.36
CA PHE A 107 8.76 -11.56 13.47
C PHE A 107 9.74 -11.99 14.57
N PHE A 108 10.30 -11.06 15.34
CA PHE A 108 11.25 -11.36 16.42
C PHE A 108 10.77 -12.47 17.38
N TYR A 109 9.48 -12.47 17.73
CA TYR A 109 8.86 -13.49 18.60
C TYR A 109 8.99 -14.94 18.10
N ARG A 110 9.30 -15.16 16.81
CA ARG A 110 9.55 -16.48 16.23
C ARG A 110 11.01 -16.91 16.28
N TRP A 111 11.92 -15.96 16.47
CA TRP A 111 13.36 -16.17 16.42
C TRP A 111 13.99 -16.24 17.81
N THR A 112 13.20 -16.00 18.85
CA THR A 112 13.67 -15.93 20.23
C THR A 112 12.84 -16.80 21.15
N SER A 113 13.45 -17.24 22.25
CA SER A 113 12.81 -17.94 23.37
C SER A 113 12.60 -17.03 24.59
N LEU A 114 12.81 -15.71 24.44
CA LEU A 114 12.60 -14.73 25.50
C LEU A 114 11.13 -14.70 25.95
N ASP A 115 10.92 -14.23 27.18
CA ASP A 115 9.58 -13.98 27.70
C ASP A 115 8.86 -12.87 26.91
N ARG A 116 7.54 -12.79 27.12
CA ARG A 116 6.66 -11.89 26.36
C ARG A 116 7.02 -10.41 26.53
N ILE A 117 7.49 -10.01 27.72
CA ILE A 117 7.80 -8.60 28.00
C ILE A 117 9.06 -8.20 27.25
N ASN A 118 10.14 -8.97 27.39
CA ASN A 118 11.39 -8.71 26.68
C ASN A 118 11.21 -8.77 25.15
N THR A 119 10.42 -9.73 24.66
CA THR A 119 10.07 -9.81 23.23
C THR A 119 9.39 -8.52 22.75
N ASN A 120 8.42 -7.99 23.50
CA ASN A 120 7.72 -6.76 23.12
C ASN A 120 8.64 -5.54 23.15
N ILE A 121 9.50 -5.41 24.17
CA ILE A 121 10.46 -4.31 24.28
C ILE A 121 11.42 -4.33 23.10
N ILE A 122 12.04 -5.48 22.82
CA ILE A 122 13.00 -5.62 21.71
C ILE A 122 12.30 -5.41 20.37
N SER A 123 11.12 -5.99 20.15
CA SER A 123 10.31 -5.72 18.95
C SER A 123 10.03 -4.22 18.79
N GLY A 124 9.70 -3.52 19.88
CA GLY A 124 9.50 -2.07 19.88
C GLY A 124 10.77 -1.30 19.50
N LEU A 125 11.93 -1.67 20.05
CA LEU A 125 13.23 -1.09 19.70
C LEU A 125 13.59 -1.33 18.24
N LEU A 126 13.30 -2.53 17.72
CA LEU A 126 13.58 -2.89 16.32
C LEU A 126 12.74 -2.09 15.32
N VAL A 127 11.61 -1.49 15.71
CA VAL A 127 10.85 -0.57 14.83
C VAL A 127 11.71 0.65 14.45
N PHE A 128 12.57 1.11 15.35
CA PHE A 128 13.48 2.24 15.07
C PHE A 128 14.54 1.91 14.02
N LEU A 129 14.75 0.62 13.68
CA LEU A 129 15.66 0.22 12.60
C LEU A 129 15.26 0.87 11.27
N SER A 130 13.95 1.00 11.00
CA SER A 130 13.43 1.67 9.80
C SER A 130 13.76 3.15 9.76
N VAL A 131 13.60 3.83 10.91
CA VAL A 131 13.93 5.25 11.05
C VAL A 131 15.43 5.46 10.88
N LEU A 132 16.25 4.63 11.54
CA LEU A 132 17.71 4.67 11.42
C LEU A 132 18.17 4.38 10.00
N PHE A 133 17.52 3.45 9.29
CA PHE A 133 17.82 3.15 7.90
C PHE A 133 17.57 4.35 6.98
N ILE A 134 16.39 4.99 7.07
CA ILE A 134 16.08 6.19 6.28
C ILE A 134 17.11 7.30 6.57
N LEU A 135 17.36 7.58 7.85
CA LEU A 135 18.32 8.61 8.27
C LEU A 135 19.72 8.31 7.74
N SER A 136 20.19 7.07 7.86
CA SER A 136 21.51 6.65 7.41
C SER A 136 21.66 6.73 5.89
N ALA A 137 20.64 6.30 5.13
CA ALA A 137 20.66 6.31 3.67
C ALA A 137 20.75 7.75 3.12
N TYR A 138 19.91 8.66 3.62
CA TYR A 138 19.93 10.06 3.19
C TYR A 138 21.13 10.83 3.75
N ARG A 139 21.62 10.48 4.95
CA ARG A 139 22.86 11.05 5.46
C ARG A 139 24.04 10.65 4.58
N PHE A 140 24.14 9.37 4.21
CA PHE A 140 25.15 8.87 3.28
C PHE A 140 25.10 9.62 1.94
N ALA A 141 23.92 9.76 1.35
CA ALA A 141 23.72 10.52 0.12
C ALA A 141 24.20 11.98 0.28
N SER A 142 23.79 12.65 1.37
CA SER A 142 24.18 14.03 1.64
C SER A 142 25.69 14.23 1.81
N MET A 143 26.40 13.26 2.42
CA MET A 143 27.87 13.32 2.55
C MET A 143 28.59 13.21 1.20
N LYS A 144 27.91 12.70 0.17
CA LYS A 144 28.41 12.63 -1.21
C LYS A 144 27.88 13.76 -2.09
N TYR A 145 27.28 14.81 -1.50
CA TYR A 145 26.61 15.91 -2.21
C TYR A 145 25.55 15.42 -3.20
N PHE A 146 24.95 14.27 -2.90
CA PHE A 146 23.96 13.62 -3.74
C PHE A 146 22.61 13.66 -3.02
N TYR A 147 21.61 14.27 -3.65
CA TYR A 147 20.28 14.46 -3.09
C TYR A 147 19.24 13.76 -3.97
N PRO A 148 18.84 12.51 -3.63
CA PRO A 148 17.94 11.72 -4.45
C PRO A 148 16.60 12.41 -4.73
N ILE A 149 16.14 13.20 -3.76
CA ILE A 149 14.99 14.10 -3.81
C ILE A 149 15.47 15.45 -3.24
N PRO A 150 14.99 16.60 -3.74
CA PRO A 150 15.31 17.89 -3.14
C PRO A 150 14.97 17.92 -1.64
N VAL A 151 15.90 18.45 -0.83
CA VAL A 151 15.80 18.38 0.64
C VAL A 151 14.55 19.06 1.19
N GLN A 152 14.06 20.11 0.53
CA GLN A 152 12.89 20.87 0.97
C GLN A 152 11.55 20.29 0.48
N THR A 153 11.57 19.15 -0.22
CA THR A 153 10.35 18.51 -0.72
C THR A 153 9.53 17.96 0.45
N HIS A 154 8.36 18.55 0.67
CA HIS A 154 7.43 18.19 1.73
C HIS A 154 6.07 17.85 1.14
N LEU A 155 5.29 17.08 1.91
CA LEU A 155 3.93 16.76 1.51
C LEU A 155 3.08 18.02 1.61
N THR A 156 2.36 18.36 0.53
CA THR A 156 1.43 19.49 0.55
C THR A 156 0.03 19.00 0.93
N PRO A 157 -0.81 19.81 1.60
CA PRO A 157 -2.20 19.43 1.85
C PRO A 157 -2.97 19.08 0.56
N LYS A 158 -2.61 19.70 -0.57
CA LYS A 158 -3.18 19.39 -1.89
C LYS A 158 -2.84 17.96 -2.35
N ALA A 159 -1.67 17.44 -1.99
CA ALA A 159 -1.29 16.06 -2.32
C ALA A 159 -2.22 15.03 -1.67
N LEU A 160 -2.90 15.37 -0.57
CA LEU A 160 -3.89 14.49 0.07
C LEU A 160 -5.13 14.26 -0.80
N ILE A 161 -5.39 15.11 -1.80
CA ILE A 161 -6.44 14.86 -2.80
C ILE A 161 -6.16 13.54 -3.53
N GLY A 162 -4.89 13.15 -3.68
CA GLY A 162 -4.53 11.89 -4.32
C GLY A 162 -4.98 10.63 -3.58
N VAL A 163 -5.42 10.74 -2.31
CA VAL A 163 -6.11 9.65 -1.61
C VAL A 163 -7.45 9.35 -2.27
N ILE A 164 -8.11 10.37 -2.82
CA ILE A 164 -9.43 10.30 -3.47
C ILE A 164 -9.27 10.14 -4.99
N ASP A 165 -8.40 10.96 -5.58
CA ASP A 165 -8.10 10.98 -7.03
C ASP A 165 -6.64 10.52 -7.29
N PRO A 166 -6.35 9.22 -7.18
CA PRO A 166 -4.99 8.68 -7.32
C PRO A 166 -4.39 8.83 -8.73
N ILE A 167 -5.20 9.20 -9.73
CA ILE A 167 -4.80 9.34 -11.15
C ILE A 167 -4.72 10.82 -11.55
N GLY A 168 -5.67 11.66 -11.13
CA GLY A 168 -5.76 13.06 -11.57
C GLY A 168 -4.79 14.02 -10.88
N VAL A 169 -3.98 13.52 -9.94
CA VAL A 169 -2.94 14.31 -9.27
C VAL A 169 -1.59 14.12 -9.95
N LYS A 170 -0.84 15.21 -10.12
CA LYS A 170 0.53 15.16 -10.66
C LYS A 170 1.43 14.26 -9.80
N GLN A 171 2.27 13.47 -10.44
CA GLN A 171 3.09 12.48 -9.73
C GLN A 171 4.24 13.13 -8.94
N ASP A 172 4.67 14.35 -9.29
CA ASP A 172 5.76 15.05 -8.61
C ASP A 172 5.41 15.61 -7.23
N ILE A 173 4.12 15.68 -6.87
CA ILE A 173 3.65 16.21 -5.57
C ILE A 173 3.53 15.16 -4.46
N PHE A 174 3.89 13.89 -4.73
CA PHE A 174 3.90 12.79 -3.76
C PHE A 174 2.54 12.47 -3.12
N ALA A 175 1.51 12.36 -3.95
CA ALA A 175 0.20 11.91 -3.52
C ALA A 175 0.23 10.52 -2.86
N PRO A 176 -0.21 10.36 -1.60
CA PRO A 176 -0.41 9.06 -0.97
C PRO A 176 -1.71 8.42 -1.50
N GLY A 177 -1.74 8.10 -2.79
CA GLY A 177 -2.88 7.46 -3.44
C GLY A 177 -2.88 5.94 -3.29
N PHE A 178 -4.05 5.37 -2.97
CA PHE A 178 -4.22 3.94 -2.69
C PHE A 178 -5.15 3.23 -3.69
N TYR A 179 -5.43 3.79 -4.85
CA TYR A 179 -6.40 3.23 -5.83
C TYR A 179 -7.86 3.22 -5.35
N HIS A 180 -8.80 3.30 -6.28
CA HIS A 180 -10.21 3.51 -6.00
C HIS A 180 -10.85 2.29 -5.31
N VAL A 181 -10.60 1.09 -5.83
CA VAL A 181 -11.19 -0.15 -5.32
C VAL A 181 -10.62 -0.51 -3.96
N THR A 182 -9.33 -0.23 -3.71
CA THR A 182 -8.71 -0.62 -2.43
C THR A 182 -9.09 0.30 -1.27
N MET A 183 -9.72 1.45 -1.54
CA MET A 183 -10.37 2.26 -0.50
C MET A 183 -11.42 1.46 0.28
N ALA A 184 -12.05 0.45 -0.34
CA ALA A 184 -12.92 -0.49 0.38
C ALA A 184 -12.15 -1.22 1.50
N GLY A 185 -10.99 -1.75 1.15
CA GLY A 185 -10.07 -2.40 2.08
C GLY A 185 -9.53 -1.41 3.12
N MET A 186 -9.25 -0.16 2.75
CA MET A 186 -8.82 0.87 3.69
C MET A 186 -9.88 1.14 4.76
N VAL A 187 -11.13 1.35 4.36
CA VAL A 187 -12.24 1.64 5.29
C VAL A 187 -12.44 0.50 6.28
N MET A 188 -12.56 -0.74 5.77
CA MET A 188 -12.70 -1.92 6.62
C MET A 188 -11.48 -2.16 7.51
N GLY A 189 -10.28 -1.94 6.96
CA GLY A 189 -9.02 -2.09 7.67
C GLY A 189 -8.86 -1.09 8.81
N ILE A 190 -9.25 0.17 8.61
CA ILE A 190 -9.24 1.20 9.66
C ILE A 190 -10.21 0.80 10.79
N GLY A 191 -11.42 0.32 10.43
CA GLY A 191 -12.38 -0.20 11.40
C GLY A 191 -11.77 -1.32 12.27
N LEU A 192 -11.07 -2.27 11.64
CA LEU A 192 -10.34 -3.32 12.36
C LEU A 192 -9.19 -2.78 13.22
N LEU A 193 -8.42 -1.82 12.72
CA LEU A 193 -7.29 -1.24 13.43
C LEU A 193 -7.75 -0.60 14.75
N ILE A 194 -8.85 0.14 14.69
CA ILE A 194 -9.50 0.77 15.85
C ILE A 194 -10.05 -0.31 16.79
N LYS A 195 -10.83 -1.27 16.28
CA LYS A 195 -11.40 -2.34 17.11
C LYS A 195 -10.36 -3.21 17.81
N THR A 196 -9.22 -3.44 17.16
CA THR A 196 -8.12 -4.24 17.72
C THR A 196 -7.15 -3.43 18.59
N ARG A 197 -7.43 -2.13 18.83
CA ARG A 197 -6.71 -1.25 19.76
C ARG A 197 -5.19 -1.23 19.54
N ARG A 198 -4.75 -1.21 18.29
CA ARG A 198 -3.32 -1.19 17.94
C ARG A 198 -2.72 0.22 18.05
N PHE A 199 -2.75 0.78 19.26
CA PHE A 199 -2.35 2.17 19.52
C PHE A 199 -0.91 2.49 19.10
N ALA A 200 0.03 1.55 19.25
CA ALA A 200 1.43 1.77 18.83
C ALA A 200 1.54 1.99 17.31
N THR A 201 0.80 1.23 16.50
CA THR A 201 0.77 1.40 15.04
C THR A 201 0.12 2.73 14.66
N ILE A 202 -0.97 3.11 15.34
CA ILE A 202 -1.64 4.41 15.13
C ILE A 202 -0.71 5.56 15.50
N LEU A 203 0.01 5.46 16.63
CA LEU A 203 0.98 6.47 17.05
C LEU A 203 2.12 6.63 16.05
N LEU A 204 2.68 5.51 15.57
CA LEU A 204 3.72 5.52 14.53
C LEU A 204 3.21 6.18 13.24
N PHE A 205 1.99 5.87 12.82
CA PHE A 205 1.34 6.50 11.67
C PHE A 205 1.25 8.02 11.86
N ILE A 206 0.73 8.48 13.00
CA ILE A 206 0.56 9.92 13.27
C ILE A 206 1.91 10.64 13.29
N ILE A 207 2.90 10.11 14.01
CA ILE A 207 4.23 10.75 14.12
C ILE A 207 4.88 10.87 12.74
N ALA A 208 4.87 9.80 11.95
CA ALA A 208 5.48 9.82 10.61
C ALA A 208 4.70 10.70 9.63
N ALA A 209 3.36 10.73 9.71
CA ALA A 209 2.55 11.65 8.93
C ALA A 209 2.86 13.11 9.28
N VAL A 210 2.95 13.47 10.56
CA VAL A 210 3.34 14.83 10.99
C VAL A 210 4.73 15.19 10.49
N ALA A 211 5.69 14.26 10.57
CA ALA A 211 7.04 14.46 10.06
C ALA A 211 7.06 14.73 8.54
N ALA A 212 6.08 14.21 7.77
CA ALA A 212 5.99 14.43 6.33
C ALA A 212 5.62 15.86 5.92
N PHE A 213 4.96 16.61 6.80
CA PHE A 213 4.61 18.02 6.62
C PHE A 213 5.61 18.98 7.27
N TYR A 214 6.57 18.45 8.04
CA TYR A 214 7.50 19.27 8.81
C TYR A 214 8.73 19.69 7.99
N LYS A 215 9.67 20.40 8.62
CA LYS A 215 10.96 20.75 8.04
C LYS A 215 11.87 19.51 7.93
N PRO A 216 12.88 19.54 7.05
CA PRO A 216 13.81 18.42 6.87
C PRO A 216 14.52 18.06 8.18
N ILE A 217 14.61 16.76 8.49
CA ILE A 217 15.26 16.23 9.69
C ILE A 217 16.58 15.59 9.25
N LEU A 218 17.73 16.12 9.69
CA LEU A 218 19.07 15.61 9.30
C LEU A 218 19.27 15.47 7.78
N ASN A 219 18.79 16.44 7.00
CA ASN A 219 18.79 16.44 5.52
C ASN A 219 17.94 15.34 4.87
N VAL A 220 17.07 14.65 5.62
CA VAL A 220 16.04 13.78 5.05
C VAL A 220 14.89 14.66 4.53
N PRO A 221 14.53 14.57 3.25
CA PRO A 221 13.37 15.27 2.71
C PRO A 221 12.10 14.85 3.47
N PRO A 222 11.28 15.80 3.95
CA PRO A 222 10.08 15.49 4.74
C PRO A 222 9.18 14.46 4.07
N VAL A 223 9.00 14.57 2.76
CA VAL A 223 8.12 13.67 2.00
C VAL A 223 8.46 12.18 2.16
N VAL A 224 9.72 11.84 2.43
CA VAL A 224 10.17 10.46 2.63
C VAL A 224 9.47 9.82 3.84
N TRP A 225 9.12 10.61 4.87
CA TRP A 225 8.42 10.09 6.05
C TRP A 225 7.03 9.54 5.73
N THR A 226 6.40 9.99 4.62
CA THR A 226 5.13 9.46 4.09
C THR A 226 5.22 7.97 3.73
N SER A 227 6.43 7.44 3.49
CA SER A 227 6.65 6.01 3.24
C SER A 227 6.14 5.11 4.38
N ILE A 228 6.24 5.55 5.64
CA ILE A 228 5.79 4.79 6.81
C ILE A 228 4.24 4.75 6.87
N PRO A 229 3.51 5.88 6.79
CA PRO A 229 2.06 5.87 6.63
C PRO A 229 1.57 5.03 5.45
N VAL A 230 2.20 5.17 4.27
CA VAL A 230 1.84 4.39 3.08
C VAL A 230 2.02 2.90 3.32
N LEU A 231 3.14 2.48 3.94
CA LEU A 231 3.37 1.09 4.34
C LEU A 231 2.29 0.56 5.29
N ILE A 232 1.95 1.32 6.33
CA ILE A 232 0.93 0.94 7.29
C ILE A 232 -0.43 0.81 6.58
N CYS A 233 -0.78 1.80 5.76
CA CYS A 233 -1.99 1.81 4.95
C CYS A 233 -2.08 0.60 4.02
N SER A 234 -1.01 0.20 3.34
CA SER A 234 -0.97 -1.00 2.50
C SER A 234 -1.26 -2.29 3.28
N ILE A 235 -0.74 -2.41 4.51
CA ILE A 235 -1.03 -3.55 5.40
C ILE A 235 -2.47 -3.51 5.90
N VAL A 236 -2.96 -2.31 6.24
CA VAL A 236 -4.35 -2.08 6.69
C VAL A 236 -5.35 -2.43 5.58
N ILE A 237 -5.07 -2.01 4.34
CA ILE A 237 -5.84 -2.38 3.15
C ILE A 237 -5.89 -3.90 3.03
N ALA A 238 -4.76 -4.60 3.07
CA ALA A 238 -4.74 -6.06 2.99
C ALA A 238 -5.62 -6.73 4.07
N ALA A 239 -5.53 -6.27 5.31
CA ALA A 239 -6.37 -6.78 6.40
C ALA A 239 -7.86 -6.50 6.18
N GLY A 240 -8.21 -5.30 5.69
CA GLY A 240 -9.60 -4.96 5.36
C GLY A 240 -10.16 -5.76 4.18
N LEU A 241 -9.36 -5.99 3.14
CA LEU A 241 -9.74 -6.82 1.99
C LEU A 241 -10.03 -8.27 2.40
N GLU A 242 -9.18 -8.87 3.24
CA GLU A 242 -9.45 -10.17 3.82
C GLU A 242 -10.77 -10.18 4.61
N THR A 243 -11.04 -9.12 5.36
CA THR A 243 -12.25 -8.99 6.16
C THR A 243 -13.51 -8.87 5.31
N ILE A 244 -13.45 -8.14 4.19
CA ILE A 244 -14.57 -8.07 3.23
C ILE A 244 -14.90 -9.48 2.69
N ILE A 245 -13.88 -10.29 2.35
CA ILE A 245 -14.09 -11.66 1.87
C ILE A 245 -14.72 -12.56 2.94
N LEU A 246 -14.27 -12.41 4.19
CA LEU A 246 -14.71 -13.22 5.33
C LEU A 246 -16.03 -12.75 5.95
N ALA A 247 -16.55 -11.58 5.56
CA ALA A 247 -17.76 -10.98 6.13
C ALA A 247 -18.95 -11.95 6.08
N GLY A 248 -19.62 -12.14 7.22
CA GLY A 248 -20.83 -12.93 7.35
C GLY A 248 -22.10 -12.08 7.32
N GLU A 249 -23.24 -12.72 7.56
CA GLU A 249 -24.56 -12.06 7.70
C GLU A 249 -24.53 -10.96 8.79
N GLY A 250 -23.84 -11.21 9.91
CA GLY A 250 -23.69 -10.24 11.00
C GLY A 250 -22.85 -9.00 10.65
N ASP A 251 -22.12 -9.00 9.54
CA ASP A 251 -21.23 -7.92 9.13
C ASP A 251 -21.87 -6.96 8.11
N GLY A 252 -23.16 -7.15 7.77
CA GLY A 252 -23.85 -6.36 6.75
C GLY A 252 -23.73 -4.84 6.93
N LYS A 253 -23.81 -4.34 8.17
CA LYS A 253 -23.63 -2.89 8.46
C LYS A 253 -22.25 -2.36 8.09
N TRP A 254 -21.20 -3.16 8.27
CA TRP A 254 -19.83 -2.77 7.92
C TRP A 254 -19.64 -2.74 6.40
N LEU A 255 -20.22 -3.70 5.68
CA LEU A 255 -20.22 -3.72 4.21
C LEU A 255 -21.00 -2.54 3.63
N LEU A 256 -22.21 -2.27 4.14
CA LEU A 256 -23.02 -1.11 3.72
C LEU A 256 -22.31 0.22 4.02
N GLY A 257 -21.68 0.36 5.19
CA GLY A 257 -20.88 1.54 5.52
C GLY A 257 -19.70 1.73 4.55
N THR A 258 -19.06 0.63 4.15
CA THR A 258 -17.97 0.66 3.15
C THR A 258 -18.49 1.10 1.78
N ILE A 259 -19.62 0.56 1.34
CA ILE A 259 -20.28 0.95 0.07
C ILE A 259 -20.64 2.44 0.09
N LEU A 260 -21.22 2.93 1.20
CA LEU A 260 -21.58 4.34 1.36
C LEU A 260 -20.34 5.25 1.27
N ILE A 261 -19.25 4.88 1.94
CA ILE A 261 -18.00 5.67 1.88
C ILE A 261 -17.42 5.68 0.46
N LEU A 262 -17.42 4.54 -0.25
CA LEU A 262 -16.97 4.50 -1.64
C LEU A 262 -17.83 5.38 -2.56
N LEU A 263 -19.15 5.39 -2.37
CA LEU A 263 -20.05 6.27 -3.12
C LEU A 263 -19.73 7.75 -2.84
N LEU A 264 -19.52 8.12 -1.57
CA LEU A 264 -19.13 9.48 -1.20
C LEU A 264 -17.78 9.88 -1.78
N LEU A 265 -16.80 8.98 -1.77
CA LEU A 265 -15.49 9.21 -2.39
C LEU A 265 -15.60 9.36 -3.91
N SER A 266 -16.42 8.55 -4.57
CA SER A 266 -16.69 8.66 -6.01
C SER A 266 -17.32 10.00 -6.37
N VAL A 267 -18.29 10.48 -5.57
CA VAL A 267 -18.89 11.81 -5.78
C VAL A 267 -17.87 12.92 -5.51
N ALA A 268 -17.12 12.82 -4.41
CA ALA A 268 -16.09 13.79 -4.07
C ALA A 268 -15.02 13.90 -5.16
N ASP A 269 -14.62 12.78 -5.76
CA ASP A 269 -13.67 12.73 -6.86
C ASP A 269 -14.12 13.60 -8.06
N VAL A 270 -15.38 13.49 -8.48
CA VAL A 270 -15.93 14.30 -9.59
C VAL A 270 -15.78 15.80 -9.34
N PHE A 271 -15.90 16.24 -8.07
CA PHE A 271 -15.76 17.65 -7.71
C PHE A 271 -14.31 18.10 -7.46
N LEU A 272 -13.43 17.17 -7.09
CA LEU A 272 -12.03 17.48 -6.76
C LEU A 272 -11.08 17.28 -7.93
N SER A 273 -11.44 16.47 -8.93
CA SER A 273 -10.58 16.20 -10.08
C SER A 273 -10.46 17.44 -10.97
N HIS A 274 -9.22 17.84 -11.24
CA HIS A 274 -8.92 19.04 -12.04
C HIS A 274 -8.89 18.74 -13.54
N HIS A 275 -8.78 17.46 -13.92
CA HIS A 275 -8.63 17.02 -15.30
C HIS A 275 -9.88 16.29 -15.78
N SER A 276 -10.70 16.98 -16.58
CA SER A 276 -11.96 16.44 -17.11
C SER A 276 -11.80 15.14 -17.92
N SER A 277 -10.61 14.89 -18.46
CA SER A 277 -10.29 13.66 -19.20
C SER A 277 -10.14 12.42 -18.30
N VAL A 278 -9.83 12.58 -17.01
CA VAL A 278 -9.58 11.47 -16.08
C VAL A 278 -10.86 11.08 -15.32
N ILE A 279 -11.80 12.03 -15.17
CA ILE A 279 -13.07 11.81 -14.43
C ILE A 279 -13.82 10.55 -14.88
N PRO A 280 -14.03 10.27 -16.19
CA PRO A 280 -14.75 9.07 -16.60
C PRO A 280 -14.04 7.79 -16.16
N LEU A 281 -12.71 7.77 -16.19
CA LEU A 281 -11.90 6.63 -15.80
C LEU A 281 -11.97 6.39 -14.29
N THR A 282 -11.75 7.42 -13.49
CA THR A 282 -11.84 7.32 -12.03
C THR A 282 -13.26 6.90 -11.59
N ALA A 283 -14.30 7.52 -12.14
CA ALA A 283 -15.68 7.17 -11.83
C ALA A 283 -15.98 5.69 -12.16
N ALA A 284 -15.48 5.19 -13.29
CA ALA A 284 -15.60 3.78 -13.66
C ALA A 284 -14.91 2.85 -12.65
N LEU A 285 -13.69 3.19 -12.20
CA LEU A 285 -12.93 2.38 -11.24
C LEU A 285 -13.60 2.36 -9.85
N TYR A 286 -14.13 3.49 -9.38
CA TYR A 286 -14.98 3.52 -8.19
C TYR A 286 -16.24 2.66 -8.37
N GLY A 287 -16.91 2.77 -9.51
CA GLY A 287 -18.09 1.96 -9.84
C GLY A 287 -17.81 0.45 -9.81
N VAL A 288 -16.66 0.03 -10.33
CA VAL A 288 -16.19 -1.36 -10.25
C VAL A 288 -16.00 -1.80 -8.79
N GLY A 289 -15.37 -0.97 -7.96
CA GLY A 289 -15.18 -1.25 -6.54
C GLY A 289 -16.48 -1.34 -5.76
N ILE A 290 -17.40 -0.40 -5.98
CA ILE A 290 -18.74 -0.40 -5.37
C ILE A 290 -19.49 -1.67 -5.76
N THR A 291 -19.51 -2.01 -7.05
CA THR A 291 -20.19 -3.20 -7.56
C THR A 291 -19.62 -4.48 -6.94
N ALA A 292 -18.29 -4.57 -6.78
CA ALA A 292 -17.64 -5.69 -6.15
C ALA A 292 -18.06 -5.86 -4.68
N VAL A 293 -18.07 -4.79 -3.89
CA VAL A 293 -18.46 -4.83 -2.47
C VAL A 293 -19.96 -5.09 -2.30
N VAL A 294 -20.82 -4.50 -3.14
CA VAL A 294 -22.27 -4.76 -3.19
C VAL A 294 -22.55 -6.24 -3.50
N SER A 295 -21.84 -6.81 -4.47
CA SER A 295 -21.97 -8.24 -4.81
C SER A 295 -21.61 -9.12 -3.61
N ILE A 296 -20.54 -8.79 -2.88
CA ILE A 296 -20.14 -9.51 -1.68
C ILE A 296 -21.17 -9.34 -0.56
N TYR A 297 -21.74 -8.15 -0.40
CA TYR A 297 -22.81 -7.89 0.56
C TYR A 297 -24.01 -8.81 0.32
N PHE A 298 -24.52 -8.91 -0.90
CA PHE A 298 -25.64 -9.81 -1.20
C PHE A 298 -25.31 -11.29 -0.97
N ILE A 299 -24.07 -11.73 -1.27
CA ILE A 299 -23.62 -13.10 -0.98
C ILE A 299 -23.56 -13.34 0.55
N ALA A 300 -23.15 -12.33 1.33
CA ALA A 300 -23.07 -12.39 2.79
C ALA A 300 -24.46 -12.42 3.44
N GLU A 301 -25.38 -11.56 2.99
CA GLU A 301 -26.76 -11.50 3.47
C GLU A 301 -27.52 -12.79 3.16
N ALA A 302 -27.25 -13.43 2.02
CA ALA A 302 -27.83 -14.72 1.67
C ALA A 302 -27.27 -15.92 2.49
N GLY A 303 -26.36 -15.67 3.44
CA GLY A 303 -25.71 -16.70 4.26
C GLY A 303 -24.86 -17.70 3.44
N LYS A 304 -24.47 -17.35 2.21
CA LYS A 304 -23.74 -18.26 1.31
C LYS A 304 -22.23 -18.16 1.51
N ALA A 305 -21.59 -19.28 1.78
CA ALA A 305 -20.13 -19.40 1.97
C ALA A 305 -19.36 -19.51 0.63
N TRP A 306 -19.70 -18.68 -0.37
CA TRP A 306 -19.07 -18.71 -1.70
C TRP A 306 -17.73 -17.96 -1.72
N HIS A 307 -16.79 -18.39 -0.87
CA HIS A 307 -15.53 -17.68 -0.67
C HIS A 307 -14.72 -17.49 -1.95
N LEU A 308 -14.63 -18.51 -2.81
CA LEU A 308 -13.90 -18.41 -4.09
C LEU A 308 -14.50 -17.35 -5.02
N LEU A 309 -15.83 -17.27 -5.10
CA LEU A 309 -16.50 -16.26 -5.91
C LEU A 309 -16.25 -14.85 -5.37
N ARG A 310 -16.39 -14.66 -4.05
CA ARG A 310 -16.09 -13.37 -3.41
C ARG A 310 -14.65 -12.93 -3.68
N MET A 311 -13.70 -13.87 -3.58
CA MET A 311 -12.29 -13.62 -3.89
C MET A 311 -12.10 -13.20 -5.34
N PHE A 312 -12.69 -13.93 -6.29
CA PHE A 312 -12.56 -13.62 -7.71
C PHE A 312 -13.14 -12.23 -8.04
N ILE A 313 -14.33 -11.92 -7.51
CA ILE A 313 -14.98 -10.61 -7.71
C ILE A 313 -14.09 -9.47 -7.20
N LEU A 314 -13.65 -9.56 -5.94
CA LEU A 314 -12.90 -8.47 -5.29
C LEU A 314 -11.49 -8.31 -5.84
N TYR A 315 -10.72 -9.40 -5.94
CA TYR A 315 -9.32 -9.28 -6.34
C TYR A 315 -9.15 -8.99 -7.83
N SER A 316 -10.07 -9.44 -8.71
CA SER A 316 -10.04 -9.04 -10.11
C SER A 316 -10.27 -7.53 -10.25
N ALA A 317 -11.24 -6.97 -9.53
CA ALA A 317 -11.49 -5.52 -9.49
C ALA A 317 -10.25 -4.75 -8.99
N ILE A 318 -9.61 -5.23 -7.93
CA ILE A 318 -8.42 -4.58 -7.36
C ILE A 318 -7.24 -4.61 -8.31
N PHE A 319 -6.87 -5.77 -8.85
CA PHE A 319 -5.70 -5.86 -9.73
C PHE A 319 -5.93 -5.15 -11.06
N LEU A 320 -7.18 -5.10 -11.55
CA LEU A 320 -7.56 -4.28 -12.70
C LEU A 320 -7.31 -2.79 -12.42
N ASP A 321 -7.81 -2.28 -11.29
CA ASP A 321 -7.61 -0.90 -10.88
C ASP A 321 -6.12 -0.57 -10.70
N ILE A 322 -5.38 -1.37 -9.91
CA ILE A 322 -3.94 -1.19 -9.73
C ILE A 322 -3.24 -1.13 -11.09
N PHE A 323 -3.56 -2.05 -12.01
CA PHE A 323 -2.92 -2.10 -13.32
C PHE A 323 -3.21 -0.83 -14.13
N ILE A 324 -4.48 -0.45 -14.29
CA ILE A 324 -4.90 0.71 -15.08
C ILE A 324 -4.33 2.01 -14.51
N SER A 325 -4.48 2.21 -13.19
CA SER A 325 -4.03 3.41 -12.49
C SER A 325 -2.51 3.54 -12.50
N THR A 326 -1.77 2.44 -12.23
CA THR A 326 -0.29 2.46 -12.30
C THR A 326 0.17 2.75 -13.73
N ARG A 327 -0.47 2.10 -14.71
CA ARG A 327 -0.12 2.27 -16.12
C ARG A 327 -0.28 3.72 -16.56
N HIS A 328 -1.40 4.34 -16.21
CA HIS A 328 -1.64 5.76 -16.47
C HIS A 328 -0.57 6.66 -15.83
N ASN A 329 -0.22 6.38 -14.56
CA ASN A 329 0.80 7.16 -13.86
C ASN A 329 2.17 7.02 -14.52
N LEU A 330 2.56 5.80 -14.94
CA LEU A 330 3.83 5.57 -15.64
C LEU A 330 3.86 6.26 -17.00
N ASP A 331 2.77 6.19 -17.78
CA ASP A 331 2.66 6.85 -19.09
C ASP A 331 2.65 8.39 -18.96
N THR A 332 2.29 8.92 -17.79
CA THR A 332 2.37 10.36 -17.50
C THR A 332 3.79 10.79 -17.09
N ILE A 333 4.59 9.86 -16.55
CA ILE A 333 5.96 10.14 -16.09
C ILE A 333 6.99 9.99 -17.22
N PHE A 334 6.83 8.98 -18.08
CA PHE A 334 7.82 8.55 -19.09
C PHE A 334 7.31 8.70 -20.52
#